data_AF-A0A0D2FUF3-F1
#
_entry.id   AF-A0A0D2FUF3-F1
#
_cell.length_a   1.000
_cell.length_b   1.000
_cell.length_c   1.000
_cell.angle_alpha   90.00
_cell.angle_beta   90.00
_cell.angle_gamma   90.00
#
_symmetry.space_group_name_H-M   'P 1'
#
loop_
_entity.id
_entity.type
_entity.pdbx_description
1 polymer ?
#
loop_
_entity_poly.entity_id
_entity_poly.type
_entity_poly.pdbx_seq_one_letter_code
_entity_poly.pdbx_strand_id
1 'polypeptide(L)'
;MEREINQWADGNLETLEMIGEGDWLGVKYSGAGTHIKKSLMKGEKAPPLFVEAMEKICRRAAARGCRIWIDAEQQALQATIDQWTFDLMRRYNELGRQTLVYNTIQAYLKSSRDKVQDQLELAREQGWRLGIKLVRGAYINNDFWQAIHDTKAHTDASYNGIVEDLLCENFPAMANQRAVELDLLLAGHNSSSIRGAARLASELSAQSKLKVIAEFGQLQGIANDVGCELLRIADNMRREGNLAPANTYIPKVYKCLTWGSIQECMQYLTRRLVENRGAADRMRTGAAGVRRELLRGIGIRF
;
A
#
# COMPACT_ATOMS: atom_id res chain seq x y z
N MET A 1 4.82 2.67 -28.73
CA MET A 1 4.70 3.85 -27.84
C MET A 1 3.25 4.28 -27.69
N GLU A 2 2.65 5.03 -28.62
CA GLU A 2 1.28 5.56 -28.44
C GLU A 2 0.24 4.46 -28.19
N ARG A 3 0.26 3.42 -29.03
CA ARG A 3 -0.61 2.24 -28.86
C ARG A 3 -0.47 1.57 -27.48
N GLU A 4 0.75 1.43 -26.96
CA GLU A 4 1.01 0.79 -25.66
C GLU A 4 0.48 1.64 -24.51
N ILE A 5 0.70 2.97 -24.56
CA ILE A 5 0.22 3.91 -23.55
C ILE A 5 -1.31 3.95 -23.55
N ASN A 6 -1.93 4.04 -24.73
CA ASN A 6 -3.39 4.06 -24.84
C ASN A 6 -4.02 2.76 -24.34
N GLN A 7 -3.51 1.60 -24.77
CA GLN A 7 -4.02 0.30 -24.29
C GLN A 7 -3.88 0.17 -22.76
N TRP A 8 -2.74 0.60 -22.21
CA TRP A 8 -2.53 0.61 -20.76
C TRP A 8 -3.48 1.57 -20.05
N ALA A 9 -3.70 2.77 -20.60
CA ALA A 9 -4.63 3.74 -20.03
C ALA A 9 -6.07 3.22 -20.04
N ASP A 10 -6.50 2.66 -21.17
CA ASP A 10 -7.83 2.09 -21.36
C ASP A 10 -8.09 0.94 -20.36
N GLY A 11 -7.13 0.04 -20.16
CA GLY A 11 -7.27 -1.04 -19.17
C GLY A 11 -7.37 -0.56 -17.72
N ASN A 12 -6.66 0.53 -17.36
CA ASN A 12 -6.78 1.16 -16.05
C ASN A 12 -8.14 1.86 -15.88
N LEU A 13 -8.63 2.54 -16.91
CA LEU A 13 -9.95 3.16 -16.92
C LEU A 13 -11.07 2.11 -16.85
N GLU A 14 -10.94 1.00 -17.56
CA GLU A 14 -11.87 -0.13 -17.48
C GLU A 14 -11.89 -0.72 -16.07
N THR A 15 -10.72 -0.90 -15.44
CA THR A 15 -10.62 -1.35 -14.05
C THR A 15 -11.35 -0.38 -13.10
N LEU A 16 -11.23 0.93 -13.33
CA LEU A 16 -11.97 1.92 -12.52
C LEU A 16 -13.48 1.74 -12.63
N GLU A 17 -14.02 1.34 -13.78
CA GLU A 17 -15.45 1.04 -13.93
C GLU A 17 -15.91 -0.18 -13.13
N MET A 18 -14.99 -1.11 -12.83
CA MET A 18 -15.30 -2.34 -12.10
C MET A 18 -15.24 -2.21 -10.58
N ILE A 19 -14.60 -1.16 -10.05
CA ILE A 19 -14.42 -0.96 -8.60
C ILE A 19 -15.34 0.13 -8.03
N GLY A 20 -15.65 0.05 -6.74
CA GLY A 20 -16.59 0.96 -6.06
C GLY A 20 -15.94 2.22 -5.50
N GLU A 21 -16.78 3.11 -4.96
CA GLU A 21 -16.33 4.26 -4.19
C GLU A 21 -15.51 3.80 -2.97
N GLY A 22 -14.38 4.47 -2.70
CA GLY A 22 -13.46 4.13 -1.61
C GLY A 22 -12.50 2.97 -1.90
N ASP A 23 -12.67 2.26 -3.02
CA ASP A 23 -11.75 1.23 -3.50
C ASP A 23 -10.49 1.83 -4.15
N TRP A 24 -9.60 0.93 -4.56
CA TRP A 24 -8.26 1.26 -5.03
C TRP A 24 -7.97 0.75 -6.42
N LEU A 25 -7.30 1.57 -7.21
CA LEU A 25 -6.61 1.18 -8.43
C LEU A 25 -5.10 1.09 -8.14
N GLY A 26 -4.50 -0.06 -8.46
CA GLY A 26 -3.05 -0.22 -8.47
C GLY A 26 -2.48 0.01 -9.86
N VAL A 27 -1.60 0.99 -9.99
CA VAL A 27 -1.01 1.38 -11.29
C VAL A 27 0.48 1.05 -11.31
N LYS A 28 0.93 0.44 -12.40
CA LYS A 28 2.35 0.17 -12.67
C LYS A 28 2.81 0.95 -13.90
N TYR A 29 3.73 1.90 -13.73
CA TYR A 29 4.19 2.76 -14.82
C TYR A 29 4.93 2.00 -15.90
N SER A 30 5.77 1.01 -15.55
CA SER A 30 6.43 0.19 -16.58
C SER A 30 5.43 -0.63 -17.42
N GLY A 31 4.17 -0.73 -16.99
CA GLY A 31 3.09 -1.39 -17.74
C GLY A 31 2.67 -0.59 -18.98
N ALA A 32 2.97 0.70 -19.04
CA ALA A 32 2.66 1.59 -20.18
C ALA A 32 3.58 1.39 -21.41
N GLY A 33 4.36 0.31 -21.41
CA GLY A 33 5.18 -0.11 -22.54
C GLY A 33 6.68 0.09 -22.37
N THR A 34 7.43 -0.45 -23.33
CA THR A 34 8.90 -0.50 -23.26
C THR A 34 9.56 0.88 -23.30
N HIS A 35 8.94 1.85 -23.98
CA HIS A 35 9.44 3.22 -24.03
C HIS A 35 9.38 3.90 -22.67
N ILE A 36 8.25 3.78 -21.96
CA ILE A 36 8.10 4.32 -20.61
C ILE A 36 9.10 3.69 -19.65
N LYS A 37 9.27 2.36 -19.70
CA LYS A 37 10.30 1.68 -18.91
C LYS A 37 11.71 2.24 -19.18
N LYS A 38 12.06 2.55 -20.44
CA LYS A 38 13.35 3.15 -20.79
C LYS A 38 13.50 4.57 -20.23
N SER A 39 12.47 5.40 -20.32
CA SER A 39 12.49 6.74 -19.73
C SER A 39 12.63 6.72 -18.22
N LEU A 40 11.94 5.77 -17.55
CA LEU A 40 12.09 5.53 -16.12
C LEU A 40 13.53 5.16 -15.75
N MET A 41 14.17 4.24 -16.48
CA MET A 41 15.57 3.86 -16.23
C MET A 41 16.56 5.02 -16.41
N LYS A 42 16.27 5.94 -17.34
CA LYS A 42 17.18 7.04 -17.68
C LYS A 42 16.98 8.31 -16.83
N GLY A 43 15.95 8.35 -15.97
CA GLY A 43 15.62 9.58 -15.24
C GLY A 43 15.03 10.67 -16.13
N GLU A 44 14.40 10.30 -17.25
CA GLU A 44 13.80 11.27 -18.17
C GLU A 44 12.48 11.82 -17.61
N LYS A 45 12.08 13.00 -18.11
CA LYS A 45 10.74 13.53 -17.84
C LYS A 45 9.68 12.62 -18.44
N ALA A 46 8.51 12.55 -17.79
CA ALA A 46 7.37 11.82 -18.32
C ALA A 46 6.98 12.33 -19.72
N PRO A 47 6.88 11.45 -20.73
CA PRO A 47 6.42 11.85 -22.07
C PRO A 47 5.01 12.49 -22.00
N PRO A 48 4.70 13.54 -22.79
CA PRO A 48 3.42 14.24 -22.72
C PRO A 48 2.20 13.33 -22.81
N LEU A 49 2.22 12.36 -23.73
CA LEU A 49 1.12 11.40 -23.90
C LEU A 49 0.90 10.53 -22.64
N PHE A 50 1.98 10.16 -21.94
CA PHE A 50 1.88 9.42 -20.68
C PHE A 50 1.31 10.30 -19.56
N VAL A 51 1.71 11.57 -19.51
CA VAL A 51 1.14 12.54 -18.56
C VAL A 51 -0.36 12.70 -18.81
N GLU A 52 -0.79 12.88 -20.05
CA GLU A 52 -2.22 12.98 -20.41
C GLU A 52 -3.00 11.72 -20.02
N ALA A 53 -2.43 10.53 -20.23
CA ALA A 53 -3.03 9.27 -19.79
C ALA A 53 -3.19 9.21 -18.27
N MET A 54 -2.17 9.57 -17.49
CA MET A 54 -2.25 9.61 -16.03
C MET A 54 -3.24 10.66 -15.53
N GLU A 55 -3.31 11.83 -16.16
CA GLU A 55 -4.31 12.86 -15.84
C GLU A 55 -5.74 12.34 -16.05
N LYS A 56 -6.00 11.61 -17.14
CA LYS A 56 -7.31 10.97 -17.38
C LYS A 56 -7.65 9.96 -16.28
N ILE A 57 -6.69 9.10 -15.91
CA ILE A 57 -6.87 8.09 -14.86
C ILE A 57 -7.14 8.76 -13.50
N CYS A 58 -6.34 9.75 -13.11
CA CYS A 58 -6.51 10.48 -11.85
C CYS A 58 -7.85 11.21 -11.77
N ARG A 59 -8.26 11.92 -12.83
CA ARG A 59 -9.57 12.58 -12.88
C ARG A 59 -10.71 11.58 -12.77
N ARG A 60 -10.60 10.43 -13.45
CA ARG A 60 -11.64 9.39 -13.38
C ARG A 60 -11.72 8.77 -11.99
N ALA A 61 -10.59 8.45 -11.37
CA ALA A 61 -10.54 7.93 -10.01
C ALA A 61 -11.15 8.91 -9.00
N ALA A 62 -10.77 10.20 -9.08
CA ALA A 62 -11.35 11.24 -8.23
C ALA A 62 -12.86 11.37 -8.41
N ALA A 63 -13.36 11.36 -9.65
CA ALA A 63 -14.79 11.44 -9.95
C ALA A 63 -15.59 10.24 -9.44
N ARG A 64 -14.95 9.07 -9.29
CA ARG A 64 -15.56 7.86 -8.73
C ARG A 64 -15.35 7.70 -7.21
N GLY A 65 -14.64 8.63 -6.57
CA GLY A 65 -14.23 8.51 -5.18
C GLY A 65 -13.29 7.32 -4.93
N CYS A 66 -12.59 6.84 -5.96
CA CYS A 66 -11.56 5.81 -5.85
C CYS A 66 -10.20 6.46 -5.55
N ARG A 67 -9.24 5.64 -5.09
CA ARG A 67 -7.85 6.07 -4.84
C ARG A 67 -6.87 5.28 -5.69
N ILE A 68 -5.68 5.83 -5.88
CA ILE A 68 -4.64 5.25 -6.72
C ILE A 68 -3.39 5.04 -5.88
N TRP A 69 -2.79 3.85 -5.94
CA TRP A 69 -1.39 3.69 -5.57
C TRP A 69 -0.54 3.44 -6.81
N ILE A 70 0.64 4.04 -6.83
CA ILE A 70 1.67 3.73 -7.82
C ILE A 70 2.55 2.63 -7.25
N ASP A 71 2.59 1.48 -7.90
CA ASP A 71 3.39 0.34 -7.47
C ASP A 71 4.87 0.68 -7.51
N ALA A 72 5.57 0.32 -6.44
CA ALA A 72 7.03 0.31 -6.44
C ALA A 72 7.53 -0.82 -7.35
N GLU A 73 8.65 -0.57 -8.01
CA GLU A 73 9.27 -1.47 -8.97
C GLU A 73 10.73 -1.77 -8.59
N GLN A 74 11.55 -2.20 -9.55
CA GLN A 74 12.99 -2.37 -9.32
C GLN A 74 13.65 -1.02 -9.00
N GLN A 75 14.73 -1.07 -8.22
CA GLN A 75 15.49 0.12 -7.81
C GLN A 75 15.98 0.96 -8.99
N ALA A 76 16.31 0.32 -10.11
CA ALA A 76 16.73 1.00 -11.34
C ALA A 76 15.65 1.92 -11.95
N LEU A 77 14.38 1.76 -11.58
CA LEU A 77 13.26 2.60 -12.04
C LEU A 77 12.77 3.56 -10.95
N GLN A 78 13.00 3.21 -9.69
CA GLN A 78 12.21 3.71 -8.57
C GLN A 78 12.34 5.22 -8.38
N ALA A 79 13.54 5.79 -8.55
CA ALA A 79 13.76 7.22 -8.40
C ALA A 79 12.86 8.05 -9.35
N THR A 80 12.76 7.63 -10.61
CA THR A 80 11.93 8.32 -11.62
C THR A 80 10.43 8.08 -11.37
N ILE A 81 10.06 6.86 -10.94
CA ILE A 81 8.69 6.55 -10.53
C ILE A 81 8.26 7.46 -9.37
N ASP A 82 9.12 7.64 -8.35
CA ASP A 82 8.85 8.51 -7.21
C ASP A 82 8.63 9.96 -7.68
N GLN A 83 9.52 10.50 -8.51
CA GLN A 83 9.40 11.88 -9.00
C GLN A 83 8.12 12.12 -9.78
N TRP A 84 7.78 11.22 -10.73
CA TRP A 84 6.53 11.33 -11.49
C TRP A 84 5.31 11.18 -10.58
N THR A 85 5.40 10.38 -9.51
CA THR A 85 4.33 10.23 -8.53
C THR A 85 4.17 11.48 -7.67
N PHE A 86 5.27 12.13 -7.25
CA PHE A 86 5.22 13.39 -6.52
C PHE A 86 4.60 14.50 -7.37
N ASP A 87 4.86 14.53 -8.68
CA ASP A 87 4.19 15.46 -9.60
C ASP A 87 2.66 15.28 -9.61
N LEU A 88 2.16 14.06 -9.50
CA LEU A 88 0.72 13.79 -9.36
C LEU A 88 0.20 14.17 -7.97
N MET A 89 0.93 13.83 -6.91
CA MET A 89 0.55 14.19 -5.54
C MET A 89 0.42 15.71 -5.37
N ARG A 90 1.36 16.49 -5.92
CA ARG A 90 1.29 17.96 -5.93
C ARG A 90 0.01 18.50 -6.56
N ARG A 91 -0.51 17.81 -7.59
CA ARG A 91 -1.70 18.24 -8.33
C ARG A 91 -3.00 17.77 -7.71
N TYR A 92 -3.01 16.59 -7.09
CA TYR A 92 -4.24 15.91 -6.70
C TYR A 92 -4.43 15.70 -5.19
N ASN A 93 -3.38 15.78 -4.38
CA ASN A 93 -3.47 15.55 -2.93
C ASN A 93 -3.54 16.88 -2.17
N GLU A 94 -4.71 17.49 -2.17
CA GLU A 94 -4.97 18.71 -1.41
C GLU A 94 -5.02 18.44 0.10
N LEU A 95 -4.57 19.42 0.90
CA LEU A 95 -4.71 19.39 2.37
C LEU A 95 -6.18 19.45 2.77
N GLY A 96 -6.53 18.81 3.89
CA GLY A 96 -7.90 18.75 4.40
C GLY A 96 -8.85 17.84 3.61
N ARG A 97 -8.35 17.16 2.57
CA ARG A 97 -9.08 16.15 1.79
C ARG A 97 -8.41 14.79 1.91
N GLN A 98 -9.15 13.74 1.56
CA GLN A 98 -8.56 12.40 1.47
C GLN A 98 -7.54 12.36 0.31
N THR A 99 -6.40 11.71 0.54
CA THR A 99 -5.37 11.52 -0.48
C THR A 99 -5.91 10.72 -1.67
N LEU A 100 -5.65 11.20 -2.89
CA LEU A 100 -5.98 10.46 -4.12
C LEU A 100 -4.84 9.52 -4.53
N VAL A 101 -3.61 10.02 -4.55
CA VAL A 101 -2.44 9.32 -5.11
C VAL A 101 -1.47 8.93 -3.99
N TYR A 102 -1.07 7.67 -3.97
CA TYR A 102 -0.16 7.08 -2.99
C TYR A 102 1.12 6.59 -3.66
N ASN A 103 2.26 6.86 -3.03
CA ASN A 103 3.56 6.34 -3.44
C ASN A 103 3.87 5.09 -2.63
N THR A 104 4.45 4.08 -3.28
CA THR A 104 4.79 2.82 -2.61
C THR A 104 6.23 2.83 -2.10
N ILE A 105 6.43 2.45 -0.83
CA ILE A 105 7.74 2.33 -0.20
C ILE A 105 8.00 0.86 0.16
N GLN A 106 9.20 0.38 -0.14
CA GLN A 106 9.58 -1.03 0.04
C GLN A 106 10.57 -1.20 1.20
N ALA A 107 10.08 -1.65 2.35
CA ALA A 107 10.81 -1.74 3.62
C ALA A 107 12.00 -2.73 3.67
N TYR A 108 12.17 -3.61 2.67
CA TYR A 108 13.38 -4.43 2.53
C TYR A 108 14.65 -3.62 2.20
N LEU A 109 14.53 -2.36 1.79
CA LEU A 109 15.68 -1.49 1.50
C LEU A 109 16.16 -0.79 2.77
N LYS A 110 17.48 -0.72 2.93
CA LYS A 110 18.14 0.00 4.04
C LYS A 110 17.77 1.50 4.05
N SER A 111 17.52 2.10 2.89
CA SER A 111 17.14 3.51 2.73
C SER A 111 15.65 3.81 2.94
N SER A 112 14.82 2.81 3.26
CA SER A 112 13.36 2.99 3.32
C SER A 112 12.93 4.06 4.30
N ARG A 113 13.57 4.10 5.48
CA ARG A 113 13.27 5.08 6.53
C ARG A 113 13.63 6.50 6.09
N ASP A 114 14.82 6.68 5.51
CA ASP A 114 15.27 7.97 5.00
C ASP A 114 14.31 8.46 3.91
N LYS A 115 13.89 7.57 3.01
CA LYS A 115 12.89 7.88 1.99
C LYS A 115 11.52 8.30 2.55
N VAL A 116 11.10 7.77 3.71
CA VAL A 116 9.88 8.27 4.40
C VAL A 116 10.11 9.67 4.94
N GLN A 117 11.25 9.91 5.60
CA GLN A 117 11.64 11.21 6.14
C GLN A 117 11.64 12.28 5.03
N ASP A 118 12.32 12.02 3.91
CA ASP A 118 12.42 12.94 2.78
C ASP A 118 11.04 13.26 2.17
N GLN A 119 10.16 12.26 2.06
CA GLN A 119 8.80 12.47 1.54
C GLN A 119 7.94 13.31 2.48
N LEU A 120 8.07 13.11 3.80
CA LEU A 120 7.38 13.93 4.79
C LEU A 120 7.84 15.39 4.72
N GLU A 121 9.15 15.63 4.62
CA GLU A 121 9.71 16.97 4.46
C GLU A 121 9.23 17.64 3.18
N LEU A 122 9.31 16.93 2.06
CA LEU A 122 8.89 17.44 0.75
C LEU A 122 7.40 17.80 0.73
N ALA A 123 6.54 16.94 1.28
CA ALA A 123 5.10 17.19 1.39
C ALA A 123 4.79 18.42 2.23
N ARG A 124 5.49 18.57 3.37
CA ARG A 124 5.37 19.71 4.28
C ARG A 124 5.73 21.03 3.60
N GLU A 125 6.88 21.03 2.92
CA GLU A 125 7.44 22.24 2.29
C GLU A 125 6.59 22.72 1.13
N GLN A 126 6.06 21.77 0.35
CA GLN A 126 5.29 22.07 -0.85
C GLN A 126 3.78 22.14 -0.61
N GLY A 127 3.31 21.74 0.57
CA GLY A 127 1.93 21.97 1.02
C GLY A 127 0.88 21.03 0.41
N TRP A 128 1.19 19.75 0.27
CA TRP A 128 0.25 18.71 -0.20
C TRP A 128 0.18 17.54 0.79
N ARG A 129 -0.95 16.80 0.79
CA ARG A 129 -1.15 15.64 1.66
C ARG A 129 -0.38 14.43 1.14
N LEU A 130 0.39 13.77 2.00
CA LEU A 130 1.21 12.62 1.62
C LEU A 130 0.38 11.33 1.66
N GLY A 131 0.50 10.51 0.62
CA GLY A 131 -0.05 9.16 0.58
C GLY A 131 1.07 8.13 0.54
N ILE A 132 1.18 7.28 1.56
CA ILE A 132 2.17 6.19 1.57
C ILE A 132 1.46 4.84 1.52
N LYS A 133 1.84 4.01 0.55
CA LYS A 133 1.62 2.55 0.62
C LYS A 133 2.91 1.88 1.08
N LEU A 134 2.91 1.30 2.27
CA LEU A 134 4.08 0.59 2.79
C LEU A 134 3.97 -0.90 2.49
N VAL A 135 5.00 -1.46 1.85
CA VAL A 135 5.16 -2.90 1.61
C VAL A 135 6.52 -3.36 2.12
N ARG A 136 6.73 -4.67 2.26
CA ARG A 136 8.09 -5.22 2.42
C ARG A 136 8.88 -5.10 1.12
N GLY A 137 8.29 -5.50 0.00
CA GLY A 137 8.94 -5.47 -1.33
C GLY A 137 8.72 -6.78 -2.09
N ALA A 138 8.79 -6.71 -3.42
CA ALA A 138 8.54 -7.85 -4.32
C ALA A 138 9.68 -8.13 -5.31
N TYR A 139 10.79 -7.38 -5.23
CA TYR A 139 11.91 -7.42 -6.18
C TYR A 139 13.24 -7.79 -5.50
N ILE A 140 13.19 -8.37 -4.29
CA ILE A 140 14.36 -8.75 -3.48
C ILE A 140 15.38 -9.62 -4.22
N ASN A 141 14.94 -10.45 -5.16
CA ASN A 141 15.82 -11.32 -5.95
C ASN A 141 16.38 -10.67 -7.21
N ASN A 142 15.98 -9.43 -7.52
CA ASN A 142 16.31 -8.72 -8.75
C ASN A 142 17.03 -7.39 -8.50
N ASP A 143 17.07 -6.92 -7.27
CA ASP A 143 17.69 -5.65 -6.89
C ASP A 143 19.11 -5.82 -6.31
N PHE A 144 19.75 -4.69 -6.05
CA PHE A 144 21.12 -4.62 -5.54
C PHE A 144 21.18 -5.11 -4.09
N TRP A 145 21.87 -6.23 -3.87
CA TRP A 145 21.98 -6.88 -2.56
C TRP A 145 22.53 -5.93 -1.48
N GLN A 146 23.42 -5.00 -1.83
CA GLN A 146 23.99 -4.04 -0.87
C GLN A 146 22.93 -3.08 -0.29
N ALA A 147 21.91 -2.75 -1.08
CA ALA A 147 20.84 -1.84 -0.69
C ALA A 147 19.77 -2.52 0.17
N ILE A 148 19.79 -3.85 0.27
CA ILE A 148 18.76 -4.67 0.93
C ILE A 148 19.23 -5.04 2.34
N HIS A 149 18.28 -5.13 3.27
CA HIS A 149 18.55 -5.65 4.61
C HIS A 149 19.02 -7.11 4.57
N ASP A 150 20.04 -7.43 5.37
CA ASP A 150 20.73 -8.73 5.28
C ASP A 150 19.85 -9.92 5.71
N THR A 151 18.79 -9.67 6.48
CA THR A 151 17.87 -10.71 6.96
C THR A 151 16.41 -10.29 6.83
N LYS A 152 15.52 -11.29 6.77
CA LYS A 152 14.07 -11.08 6.87
C LYS A 152 13.69 -10.38 8.19
N ALA A 153 14.35 -10.71 9.30
CA ALA A 153 14.10 -10.08 10.60
C ALA A 153 14.41 -8.58 10.56
N HIS A 154 15.50 -8.17 9.90
CA HIS A 154 15.82 -6.76 9.69
C HIS A 154 14.80 -6.05 8.79
N THR A 155 14.31 -6.70 7.73
CA THR A 155 13.19 -6.17 6.92
C THR A 155 11.90 -6.03 7.74
N ASP A 156 11.59 -7.00 8.59
CA ASP A 156 10.43 -6.97 9.47
C ASP A 156 10.54 -5.83 10.51
N ALA A 157 11.73 -5.63 11.08
CA ALA A 157 12.02 -4.53 12.00
C ALA A 157 11.91 -3.16 11.29
N SER A 158 12.45 -3.04 10.08
CA SER A 158 12.35 -1.82 9.26
C SER A 158 10.89 -1.47 8.97
N TYR A 159 10.10 -2.44 8.49
CA TYR A 159 8.67 -2.24 8.25
C TYR A 159 7.94 -1.81 9.53
N ASN A 160 8.09 -2.58 10.63
CA ASN A 160 7.37 -2.31 11.86
C ASN A 160 7.76 -0.96 12.48
N GLY A 161 9.05 -0.63 12.49
CA GLY A 161 9.54 0.64 13.04
C GLY A 161 9.09 1.85 12.22
N ILE A 162 9.00 1.74 10.89
CA ILE A 162 8.41 2.81 10.06
C ILE A 162 6.92 3.00 10.42
N VAL A 163 6.17 1.91 10.58
CA VAL A 163 4.74 2.01 10.94
C VAL A 163 4.57 2.65 12.32
N GLU A 164 5.32 2.19 13.31
CA GLU A 164 5.26 2.73 14.67
C GLU A 164 5.57 4.23 14.68
N ASP A 165 6.64 4.64 14.01
CA ASP A 165 7.03 6.05 14.00
C ASP A 165 6.10 6.94 13.18
N LEU A 166 5.44 6.41 12.14
CA LEU A 166 4.39 7.15 11.43
C LEU A 166 3.15 7.34 12.30
N LEU A 167 2.71 6.30 13.01
CA LEU A 167 1.52 6.37 13.86
C LEU A 167 1.75 7.22 15.12
N CYS A 168 2.95 7.16 15.70
CA CYS A 168 3.34 7.90 16.90
C CYS A 168 3.94 9.29 16.60
N GLU A 169 4.05 9.68 15.33
CA GLU A 169 4.65 10.95 14.89
C GLU A 169 6.13 11.14 15.31
N ASN A 170 6.90 10.06 15.38
CA ASN A 170 8.30 10.08 15.85
C ASN A 170 9.33 10.44 14.75
N PHE A 171 8.92 10.60 13.49
CA PHE A 171 9.84 11.08 12.47
C PHE A 171 10.22 12.55 12.73
N PRO A 172 11.51 12.92 12.61
CA PRO A 172 11.93 14.31 12.76
C PRO A 172 11.14 15.31 11.88
N ALA A 173 10.70 14.90 10.69
CA ALA A 173 9.89 15.75 9.81
C ALA A 173 8.55 16.18 10.43
N MET A 174 7.98 15.34 11.31
CA MET A 174 6.67 15.54 11.93
C MET A 174 6.73 16.31 13.25
N ALA A 175 7.92 16.50 13.84
CA ALA A 175 8.11 17.26 15.08
C ALA A 175 8.04 18.79 14.88
N ASN A 176 7.94 19.27 13.64
CA ASN A 176 7.94 20.70 13.31
C ASN A 176 6.59 21.39 13.58
N GLN A 177 6.58 22.72 13.65
CA GLN A 177 5.37 23.53 13.93
C GLN A 177 4.25 23.37 12.89
N ARG A 178 4.57 23.03 11.64
CA ARG A 178 3.57 22.72 10.60
C ARG A 178 3.42 21.21 10.49
N ALA A 179 2.28 20.70 10.95
CA ALA A 179 1.95 19.28 10.86
C ALA A 179 1.89 18.83 9.40
N VAL A 180 2.39 17.61 9.15
CA VAL A 180 2.27 16.94 7.85
C VAL A 180 1.00 16.12 7.84
N GLU A 181 0.16 16.36 6.84
CA GLU A 181 -1.01 15.53 6.60
C GLU A 181 -0.62 14.27 5.82
N LEU A 182 -0.97 13.10 6.35
CA LEU A 182 -0.56 11.80 5.83
C LEU A 182 -1.71 10.78 5.90
N ASP A 183 -1.88 9.99 4.84
CA ASP A 183 -2.64 8.74 4.85
C ASP A 183 -1.73 7.53 4.58
N LEU A 184 -2.02 6.41 5.26
CA LEU A 184 -1.17 5.23 5.24
C LEU A 184 -1.93 3.97 4.83
N LEU A 185 -1.47 3.31 3.77
CA LEU A 185 -1.90 1.97 3.38
C LEU A 185 -0.82 0.94 3.73
N LEU A 186 -1.11 0.09 4.71
CA LEU A 186 -0.24 -0.98 5.18
C LEU A 186 -0.51 -2.27 4.42
N ALA A 187 0.35 -2.58 3.46
CA ALA A 187 0.19 -3.74 2.58
C ALA A 187 1.12 -4.88 3.00
N GLY A 188 0.53 -5.99 3.48
CA GLY A 188 1.30 -7.14 3.91
C GLY A 188 0.46 -8.27 4.49
N HIS A 189 1.08 -9.45 4.57
CA HIS A 189 0.44 -10.69 5.04
C HIS A 189 1.11 -11.26 6.30
N ASN A 190 2.02 -10.51 6.94
CA ASN A 190 2.57 -10.91 8.23
C ASN A 190 1.59 -10.54 9.34
N SER A 191 0.93 -11.55 9.92
CA SER A 191 -0.12 -11.35 10.92
C SER A 191 0.37 -10.60 12.16
N SER A 192 1.63 -10.76 12.58
CA SER A 192 2.14 -10.04 13.77
C SER A 192 2.31 -8.54 13.49
N SER A 193 2.87 -8.17 12.34
CA SER A 193 2.99 -6.78 11.90
C SER A 193 1.63 -6.11 11.77
N ILE A 194 0.67 -6.77 11.10
CA ILE A 194 -0.65 -6.20 10.82
C ILE A 194 -1.47 -6.05 12.12
N ARG A 195 -1.48 -7.07 12.99
CA ARG A 195 -2.14 -6.97 14.31
C ARG A 195 -1.50 -5.89 15.18
N GLY A 196 -0.17 -5.81 15.20
CA GLY A 196 0.56 -4.80 15.95
C GLY A 196 0.17 -3.38 15.54
N ALA A 197 0.16 -3.12 14.23
CA ALA A 197 -0.25 -1.84 13.68
C ALA A 197 -1.71 -1.50 13.98
N ALA A 198 -2.64 -2.45 13.80
CA ALA A 198 -4.05 -2.24 14.11
C ALA A 198 -4.28 -1.96 15.60
N ARG A 199 -3.60 -2.69 16.48
CA ARG A 199 -3.68 -2.47 17.92
C ARG A 199 -3.15 -1.09 18.30
N LEU A 200 -1.98 -0.70 17.81
CA LEU A 200 -1.37 0.60 18.08
C LEU A 200 -2.28 1.75 17.61
N ALA A 201 -2.84 1.65 16.40
CA ALA A 201 -3.76 2.66 15.88
C ALA A 201 -5.02 2.79 16.77
N SER A 202 -5.60 1.67 17.22
CA SER A 202 -6.73 1.67 18.14
C SER A 202 -6.40 2.27 19.51
N GLU A 203 -5.22 1.94 20.08
CA GLU A 203 -4.75 2.49 21.36
C GLU A 203 -4.55 4.00 21.27
N LEU A 204 -3.93 4.49 20.20
CA LEU A 204 -3.75 5.93 19.95
C LEU A 204 -5.09 6.63 19.73
N SER A 205 -6.04 5.99 19.03
CA SER A 205 -7.38 6.54 18.83
C SER A 205 -8.16 6.65 20.15
N ALA A 206 -8.09 5.65 21.01
CA ALA A 206 -8.71 5.68 22.34
C ALA A 206 -8.15 6.81 23.21
N GLN A 207 -6.91 7.22 22.97
CA GLN A 207 -6.26 8.36 23.65
C GLN A 207 -6.45 9.70 22.92
N SER A 208 -7.22 9.76 21.83
CA SER A 208 -7.35 10.94 20.96
C SER A 208 -6.01 11.47 20.41
N LYS A 209 -5.03 10.57 20.21
CA LYS A 209 -3.69 10.88 19.68
C LYS A 209 -3.47 10.41 18.25
N LEU A 210 -4.38 9.60 17.69
CA LEU A 210 -4.24 9.10 16.33
C LEU A 210 -4.48 10.24 15.32
N LYS A 211 -3.41 10.66 14.62
CA LYS A 211 -3.50 11.65 13.54
C LYS A 211 -3.36 11.04 12.13
N VAL A 212 -2.67 9.92 12.02
CA VAL A 212 -2.45 9.19 10.78
C VAL A 212 -3.41 8.00 10.71
N ILE A 213 -4.26 7.96 9.69
CA ILE A 213 -5.21 6.86 9.52
C ILE A 213 -4.53 5.74 8.72
N ALA A 214 -4.38 4.58 9.36
CA ALA A 214 -3.90 3.37 8.72
C ALA A 214 -5.06 2.57 8.10
N GLU A 215 -4.87 2.12 6.87
CA GLU A 215 -5.73 1.13 6.20
C GLU A 215 -4.88 -0.10 5.86
N PHE A 216 -5.52 -1.26 5.71
CA PHE A 216 -4.81 -2.53 5.54
C PHE A 216 -5.08 -3.14 4.18
N GLY A 217 -4.02 -3.44 3.43
CA GLY A 217 -4.08 -4.09 2.11
C GLY A 217 -3.50 -5.50 2.15
N GLN A 218 -4.20 -6.46 1.54
CA GLN A 218 -3.75 -7.84 1.44
C GLN A 218 -4.02 -8.38 0.04
N LEU A 219 -3.17 -9.28 -0.45
CA LEU A 219 -3.44 -9.97 -1.71
C LEU A 219 -4.58 -10.98 -1.52
N GLN A 220 -5.47 -11.06 -2.50
CA GLN A 220 -6.55 -12.05 -2.49
C GLN A 220 -5.96 -13.46 -2.38
N GLY A 221 -6.52 -14.28 -1.48
CA GLY A 221 -6.06 -15.64 -1.23
C GLY A 221 -4.86 -15.78 -0.28
N ILE A 222 -4.30 -14.68 0.23
CA ILE A 222 -3.19 -14.70 1.20
C ILE A 222 -3.61 -14.01 2.51
N ALA A 223 -3.26 -14.63 3.65
CA ALA A 223 -3.52 -14.12 5.00
C ALA A 223 -4.99 -13.68 5.23
N ASN A 224 -5.92 -14.54 4.81
CA ASN A 224 -7.35 -14.29 5.02
C ASN A 224 -7.71 -14.27 6.51
N ASP A 225 -6.98 -15.00 7.35
CA ASP A 225 -7.17 -15.04 8.80
C ASP A 225 -7.09 -13.64 9.43
N VAL A 226 -6.01 -12.90 9.21
CA VAL A 226 -5.83 -11.57 9.80
C VAL A 226 -6.75 -10.53 9.16
N GLY A 227 -7.06 -10.65 7.86
CA GLY A 227 -8.05 -9.79 7.22
C GLY A 227 -9.45 -9.95 7.81
N CYS A 228 -9.93 -11.19 7.97
CA CYS A 228 -11.21 -11.50 8.58
C CYS A 228 -11.26 -11.09 10.06
N GLU A 229 -10.15 -11.24 10.80
CA GLU A 229 -10.04 -10.80 12.18
C GLU A 229 -10.26 -9.29 12.31
N LEU A 230 -9.60 -8.48 11.47
CA LEU A 230 -9.76 -7.03 11.45
C LEU A 230 -11.17 -6.60 11.04
N LEU A 231 -11.79 -7.28 10.06
CA LEU A 231 -13.18 -7.02 9.66
C LEU A 231 -14.15 -7.29 10.82
N ARG A 232 -13.97 -8.40 11.54
CA ARG A 232 -14.79 -8.72 12.72
C ARG A 232 -14.65 -7.65 13.81
N ILE A 233 -13.42 -7.17 14.06
CA ILE A 233 -13.19 -6.07 15.00
C ILE A 233 -13.94 -4.81 14.56
N ALA A 234 -13.81 -4.45 13.27
CA ALA A 234 -14.50 -3.29 12.71
C ALA A 234 -16.04 -3.41 12.82
N ASP A 235 -16.60 -4.59 12.54
CA ASP A 235 -18.04 -4.82 12.64
C ASP A 235 -18.56 -4.75 14.07
N ASN A 236 -17.81 -5.29 15.04
CA ASN A 236 -18.16 -5.16 16.46
C ASN A 236 -18.16 -3.69 16.89
N MET A 237 -17.12 -2.93 16.54
CA MET A 237 -17.03 -1.50 16.83
C MET A 237 -18.17 -0.70 16.20
N ARG A 238 -18.56 -1.02 14.96
CA ARG A 238 -19.72 -0.38 14.29
C ARG A 238 -21.04 -0.67 14.99
N ARG A 239 -21.26 -1.92 15.45
CA ARG A 239 -22.48 -2.29 16.18
C ARG A 239 -22.57 -1.62 17.55
N GLU A 240 -21.42 -1.42 18.19
CA GLU A 240 -21.29 -0.72 19.48
C GLU A 240 -21.37 0.81 19.33
N GLY A 241 -21.58 1.33 18.11
CA GLY A 241 -21.50 2.74 17.71
C GLY A 241 -22.43 3.74 18.44
N ASN A 242 -23.28 3.29 19.37
CA ASN A 242 -24.02 4.18 20.27
C ASN A 242 -23.24 4.56 21.55
N LEU A 243 -22.07 3.94 21.81
CA LEU A 243 -21.25 4.18 23.01
C LEU A 243 -19.81 4.65 22.70
N ALA A 244 -19.38 4.53 21.44
CA ALA A 244 -18.03 4.92 21.04
C ALA A 244 -17.96 6.44 20.73
N PRO A 245 -16.87 7.14 21.10
CA PRO A 245 -16.65 8.52 20.68
C PRO A 245 -16.81 8.70 19.17
N ALA A 246 -17.35 9.84 18.73
CA ALA A 246 -17.64 10.16 17.33
C ALA A 246 -16.43 10.11 16.36
N ASN A 247 -15.22 9.82 16.86
CA ASN A 247 -13.99 9.74 16.09
C ASN A 247 -13.17 8.47 16.40
N THR A 248 -13.82 7.39 16.82
CA THR A 248 -13.17 6.09 17.02
C THR A 248 -12.66 5.55 15.69
N TYR A 249 -11.38 5.18 15.67
CA TYR A 249 -10.74 4.53 14.54
C TYR A 249 -11.36 3.15 14.28
N ILE A 250 -11.79 2.94 13.04
CA ILE A 250 -12.31 1.66 12.56
C ILE A 250 -11.37 1.13 11.48
N PRO A 251 -10.72 -0.02 11.67
CA PRO A 251 -9.84 -0.62 10.67
C PRO A 251 -10.57 -0.85 9.35
N LYS A 252 -9.97 -0.39 8.24
CA LYS A 252 -10.41 -0.73 6.89
C LYS A 252 -9.48 -1.76 6.27
N VAL A 253 -10.05 -2.77 5.63
CA VAL A 253 -9.31 -3.90 5.07
C VAL A 253 -9.69 -4.06 3.60
N TYR A 254 -8.67 -4.12 2.74
CA TYR A 254 -8.81 -4.25 1.30
C TYR A 254 -8.13 -5.52 0.80
N LYS A 255 -8.77 -6.18 -0.17
CA LYS A 255 -8.21 -7.32 -0.89
C LYS A 255 -7.83 -6.90 -2.30
N CYS A 256 -6.52 -6.87 -2.56
CA CYS A 256 -5.96 -6.60 -3.87
C CYS A 256 -6.12 -7.83 -4.76
N LEU A 257 -6.90 -7.67 -5.82
CA LEU A 257 -7.08 -8.64 -6.89
C LEU A 257 -6.27 -8.21 -8.10
N THR A 258 -5.66 -9.16 -8.79
CA THR A 258 -5.09 -8.95 -10.13
C THR A 258 -6.00 -9.65 -11.13
N TRP A 259 -6.36 -8.94 -12.19
CA TRP A 259 -7.26 -9.44 -13.23
C TRP A 259 -6.69 -9.11 -14.61
N GLY A 260 -7.10 -9.87 -15.61
CA GLY A 260 -6.59 -9.81 -16.98
C GLY A 260 -6.37 -11.20 -17.56
N SER A 261 -5.93 -11.27 -18.80
CA SER A 261 -5.52 -12.52 -19.44
C SER A 261 -4.32 -13.14 -18.73
N ILE A 262 -4.10 -14.44 -18.97
CA ILE A 262 -2.92 -15.14 -18.45
C ILE A 262 -1.64 -14.42 -18.88
N GLN A 263 -1.56 -14.00 -20.15
CA GLN A 263 -0.40 -13.31 -20.71
C GLN A 263 -0.10 -12.00 -19.97
N GLU A 264 -1.12 -11.19 -19.70
CA GLU A 264 -0.99 -9.93 -18.95
C GLU A 264 -0.56 -10.19 -17.49
N CYS A 265 -1.08 -11.26 -16.89
CA CYS A 265 -0.79 -11.62 -15.51
C CYS A 265 0.53 -12.38 -15.31
N MET A 266 1.22 -12.83 -16.37
CA MET A 266 2.37 -13.75 -16.23
C MET A 266 3.45 -13.25 -15.27
N GLN A 267 3.85 -11.98 -15.38
CA GLN A 267 4.89 -11.41 -14.52
C GLN A 267 4.45 -11.31 -13.06
N TYR A 268 3.16 -11.06 -12.82
CA TYR A 268 2.58 -11.11 -11.48
C TYR A 268 2.60 -12.53 -10.92
N LEU A 269 2.15 -13.51 -11.71
CA LEU A 269 2.11 -14.93 -11.32
C LEU A 269 3.50 -15.46 -10.98
N THR A 270 4.53 -15.13 -11.76
CA THR A 270 5.92 -15.52 -11.46
C THR A 270 6.39 -14.97 -10.11
N ARG A 271 6.14 -13.69 -9.83
CA ARG A 271 6.51 -13.09 -8.53
C ARG A 271 5.78 -13.76 -7.36
N ARG A 272 4.49 -14.06 -7.55
CA ARG A 272 3.68 -14.78 -6.54
C ARG A 272 4.16 -16.20 -6.31
N LEU A 273 4.56 -16.92 -7.36
CA LEU A 273 5.14 -18.26 -7.23
C LEU A 273 6.40 -18.21 -6.36
N VAL A 274 7.29 -17.26 -6.60
CA VAL A 274 8.54 -17.10 -5.84
C VAL A 274 8.29 -16.75 -4.39
N GLU A 275 7.40 -15.78 -4.11
CA GLU A 275 7.03 -15.40 -2.72
C GLU A 275 6.37 -16.55 -1.95
N ASN A 276 5.56 -17.35 -2.65
CA ASN A 276 4.84 -18.46 -2.05
C ASN A 276 5.67 -19.74 -1.94
N ARG A 277 6.89 -19.81 -2.51
CA ARG A 277 7.80 -20.94 -2.19
C ARG A 277 8.10 -21.03 -0.69
N GLY A 278 8.13 -19.89 0.02
CA GLY A 278 8.21 -19.86 1.48
C GLY A 278 6.86 -20.00 2.22
N ALA A 279 5.74 -20.17 1.50
CA ALA A 279 4.39 -20.29 2.09
C ALA A 279 4.04 -21.71 2.56
N ALA A 280 4.77 -22.73 2.10
CA ALA A 280 4.54 -24.12 2.51
C ALA A 280 4.64 -24.30 4.03
N ASP A 281 5.55 -23.57 4.69
CA ASP A 281 5.66 -23.60 6.16
C ASP A 281 4.50 -22.84 6.85
N ARG A 282 3.93 -21.82 6.20
CA ARG A 282 2.78 -21.05 6.71
C ARG A 282 1.46 -21.81 6.61
N MET A 283 1.28 -22.64 5.58
CA MET A 283 0.11 -23.50 5.45
C MET A 283 -0.04 -24.45 6.64
N ARG A 284 1.06 -24.90 7.26
CA ARG A 284 1.00 -25.73 8.48
C ARG A 284 0.39 -24.98 9.66
N THR A 285 0.73 -23.70 9.84
CA THR A 285 0.18 -22.87 10.93
C THR A 285 -1.30 -22.55 10.69
N GLY A 286 -1.68 -22.22 9.45
CA GLY A 286 -3.07 -21.96 9.07
C GLY A 286 -3.96 -23.20 9.21
N ALA A 287 -3.45 -24.39 8.84
CA ALA A 287 -4.16 -25.65 8.96
C ALA A 287 -4.53 -25.98 10.42
N ALA A 288 -3.68 -25.65 11.38
CA ALA A 288 -3.99 -25.83 12.81
C ALA A 288 -5.16 -24.94 13.26
N GLY A 289 -5.23 -23.70 12.75
CA GLY A 289 -6.33 -22.77 13.02
C GLY A 289 -7.65 -23.24 12.38
N VAL A 290 -7.62 -23.64 11.11
CA VAL A 290 -8.79 -24.18 10.39
C VAL A 290 -9.30 -25.46 11.05
N ARG A 291 -8.40 -26.36 11.46
CA ARG A 291 -8.76 -27.58 12.18
C ARG A 291 -9.44 -27.26 13.51
N ARG A 292 -8.95 -26.26 14.25
CA ARG A 292 -9.55 -25.83 15.51
C ARG A 292 -10.96 -25.27 15.31
N GLU A 293 -11.17 -24.46 14.27
CA GLU A 293 -12.49 -23.92 13.95
C GLU A 293 -13.46 -25.00 13.44
N LEU A 294 -12.99 -25.95 12.63
CA LEU A 294 -13.76 -27.12 12.22
C LEU A 294 -14.18 -27.96 13.43
N LEU A 295 -13.26 -28.27 14.35
CA LEU A 295 -13.59 -29.00 15.58
C LEU A 295 -14.60 -28.24 16.45
N ARG A 296 -14.48 -26.91 16.52
CA ARG A 296 -15.44 -26.04 17.20
C ARG A 296 -16.82 -26.09 16.55
N GLY A 297 -16.89 -26.09 15.22
CA GLY A 297 -18.12 -26.21 14.44
C GLY A 297 -18.79 -27.59 14.55
N ILE A 298 -18.03 -28.64 14.86
CA ILE A 298 -18.53 -30.02 15.02
C ILE A 298 -18.75 -30.37 16.51
N GLY A 299 -18.61 -29.40 17.43
CA GLY A 299 -18.94 -29.56 18.85
C GLY A 299 -17.92 -30.31 19.70
N ILE A 300 -16.71 -30.56 19.18
CA ILE A 300 -15.63 -31.22 19.95
C ILE A 300 -14.84 -30.14 20.70
N ARG A 301 -15.05 -30.04 22.01
CA ARG A 301 -14.24 -29.19 22.92
C ARG A 301 -13.12 -30.03 23.54
N PHE A 302 -11.90 -29.49 23.53
CA PHE A 302 -10.81 -29.88 24.43
C PHE A 302 -10.66 -28.80 25.49
#